data_AF-F3L5F4-F1
#
_entry.id   AF-F3L5F4-F1
#
_cell.length_a   1.000
_cell.length_b   1.000
_cell.length_c   1.000
_cell.angle_alpha   90.00
_cell.angle_beta   90.00
_cell.angle_gamma   90.00
#
_symmetry.space_group_name_H-M   'P 1'
#
loop_
_entity.id
_entity.type
_entity.pdbx_description
1 polymer ?
#
loop_
_entity_poly.entity_id
_entity_poly.type
_entity_poly.pdbx_seq_one_letter_code
_entity_poly.pdbx_strand_id
1 'polypeptide(L)' 'MNATVVTPVFKDLKNGQYKMISFYAKKARGLMARYVLENQIDSAEACQHFDLEGYYFVPEQSDARTLTFYRDHDPA' A
#
# COMPACT_ATOMS: atom_id res chain seq x y z
N MET A 1 24.98 -4.73 8.76
CA MET A 1 23.55 -4.97 9.06
C MET A 1 22.83 -5.18 7.73
N ASN A 2 22.31 -6.38 7.49
CA ASN A 2 21.48 -6.66 6.31
C ASN A 2 20.02 -6.66 6.79
N ALA A 3 19.27 -5.61 6.45
CA ALA A 3 17.83 -5.56 6.70
C ALA A 3 17.09 -5.74 5.37
N THR A 4 16.03 -6.55 5.38
CA THR A 4 15.14 -6.69 4.23
C THR A 4 14.26 -5.45 4.15
N VAL A 5 14.47 -4.62 3.13
CA VAL A 5 13.65 -3.43 2.90
C VAL A 5 12.44 -3.82 2.07
N VAL A 6 11.25 -3.60 2.61
CA VAL A 6 9.97 -3.80 1.92
C VAL A 6 9.35 -2.44 1.64
N THR A 7 8.96 -2.21 0.38
CA THR A 7 8.41 -0.94 -0.10
C THR A 7 6.93 -1.10 -0.43
N PRO A 8 6.02 -0.44 0.32
CA PRO A 8 4.62 -0.39 -0.06
C PRO A 8 4.41 0.61 -1.22
N VAL A 9 3.71 0.16 -2.26
CA VAL A 9 3.39 0.92 -3.46
C VAL A 9 1.88 1.09 -3.54
N PHE A 10 1.42 2.33 -3.60
CA PHE A 10 -0.01 2.67 -3.68
C PHE A 10 -0.34 3.19 -5.08
N LYS A 11 -1.32 2.57 -5.73
CA LYS A 11 -1.85 3.00 -7.03
C LYS A 11 -3.35 3.21 -6.95
N ASP A 12 -3.84 4.20 -7.66
CA ASP A 12 -5.24 4.56 -7.73
C ASP A 12 -5.74 4.38 -9.17
N LEU A 13 -6.99 3.93 -9.32
CA LEU A 13 -7.63 3.82 -10.61
C LEU A 13 -7.88 5.21 -11.19
N LYS A 14 -7.31 5.48 -12.37
CA LYS A 14 -7.54 6.73 -13.11
C LYS A 14 -7.66 6.43 -14.59
N ASN A 15 -8.78 6.81 -15.20
CA ASN A 15 -9.08 6.55 -16.62
C ASN A 15 -8.91 5.06 -17.01
N GLY A 16 -9.36 4.13 -16.15
CA GLY A 16 -9.26 2.69 -16.40
C GLY A 16 -7.87 2.07 -16.21
N GLN A 17 -6.89 2.82 -15.67
CA GLN A 17 -5.55 2.30 -15.36
C GLN A 17 -5.13 2.67 -13.95
N TYR A 18 -4.51 1.72 -13.23
CA TYR A 18 -3.92 1.99 -11.92
C TYR A 18 -2.62 2.76 -12.05
N LYS A 19 -2.60 3.98 -11.51
CA LYS A 19 -1.43 4.86 -11.54
C LYS A 19 -1.09 5.35 -10.15
N MET A 20 0.19 5.55 -9.89
CA MET A 20 0.61 6.17 -8.64
C MET A 20 0.26 7.66 -8.69
N ILE A 21 -0.73 8.08 -7.89
CA ILE A 21 -1.10 9.49 -7.76
C ILE A 21 -0.43 10.04 -6.50
N SER A 22 0.58 10.90 -6.68
CA SER A 22 1.47 11.35 -5.59
C SER A 22 0.76 11.89 -4.35
N PHE A 23 -0.39 12.58 -4.49
CA PHE A 23 -1.15 13.10 -3.36
C PHE A 23 -1.74 11.97 -2.50
N TYR A 24 -2.43 11.01 -3.13
CA TYR A 24 -3.00 9.86 -2.43
C TYR A 24 -1.92 8.90 -1.94
N ALA A 25 -0.88 8.66 -2.72
CA ALA A 25 0.25 7.83 -2.30
C ALA A 25 1.02 8.42 -1.09
N LYS A 26 1.05 9.74 -0.91
CA LYS A 26 1.58 10.36 0.32
C LYS A 26 0.67 10.09 1.51
N LYS A 27 -0.65 10.25 1.35
CA LYS A 27 -1.63 9.98 2.40
C LYS A 27 -1.64 8.50 2.81
N ALA A 28 -1.66 7.60 1.84
CA ALA A 28 -1.67 6.16 2.04
C ALA A 28 -0.43 5.65 2.78
N ARG A 29 0.75 6.20 2.49
CA ARG A 29 1.97 5.92 3.27
C ARG A 29 1.83 6.31 4.74
N GLY A 30 1.23 7.47 5.03
CA GLY A 30 0.94 7.89 6.40
C GLY A 30 -0.05 6.95 7.10
N LEU A 31 -1.08 6.51 6.38
CA LEU A 31 -2.07 5.55 6.88
C LEU A 31 -1.44 4.19 7.16
N MET A 32 -0.58 3.68 6.27
CA MET A 32 0.15 2.44 6.48
C MET A 32 1.06 2.54 7.72
N ALA A 33 1.80 3.64 7.87
CA ALA A 33 2.61 3.86 9.07
C ALA A 33 1.76 3.87 10.35
N ARG A 34 0.58 4.52 10.32
CA ARG A 34 -0.36 4.50 11.44
C ARG A 34 -0.88 3.09 11.72
N TYR A 35 -1.29 2.36 10.69
CA TYR A 35 -1.80 1.00 10.78
C TYR A 35 -0.78 0.04 11.40
N VAL A 36 0.49 0.13 10.99
CA VAL A 36 1.59 -0.67 11.55
C VAL A 36 1.75 -0.40 13.05
N LEU A 37 1.69 0.87 13.48
CA LEU A 37 1.80 1.25 14.88
C LEU A 37 0.58 0.83 15.70
N GLU A 38 -0.62 1.05 15.20
CA GLU A 38 -1.88 0.73 15.88
C GLU A 38 -2.06 -0.77 16.08
N ASN A 39 -1.68 -1.58 15.09
CA ASN A 39 -1.81 -3.04 15.14
C ASN A 39 -0.54 -3.75 15.62
N GLN A 40 0.51 -3.00 16.00
CA GLN A 40 1.81 -3.53 16.45
C GLN A 40 2.38 -4.58 15.47
N ILE A 41 2.35 -4.25 14.18
CA ILE A 41 2.81 -5.15 13.13
C ILE A 41 4.33 -5.29 13.17
N ASP A 42 4.79 -6.53 13.24
CA ASP A 42 6.19 -6.95 13.35
C ASP A 42 6.71 -7.69 12.11
N SER A 43 5.82 -8.01 11.16
CA SER A 43 6.13 -8.76 9.93
C SER A 43 5.67 -8.03 8.66
N ALA A 44 6.43 -8.20 7.58
CA ALA A 44 6.07 -7.64 6.28
C ALA A 44 4.83 -8.34 5.69
N GLU A 45 4.61 -9.62 6.01
CA GLU A 45 3.41 -10.34 5.59
C GLU A 45 2.15 -9.73 6.20
N ALA A 46 2.17 -9.31 7.47
CA ALA A 46 1.01 -8.70 8.10
C ALA A 46 0.63 -7.35 7.46
N CYS A 47 1.58 -6.61 6.87
CA CYS A 47 1.28 -5.41 6.10
C CYS A 47 0.40 -5.66 4.86
N GLN A 48 0.31 -6.91 4.38
CA GLN A 48 -0.56 -7.28 3.26
C GLN A 48 -2.05 -7.16 3.64
N HIS A 49 -2.39 -7.15 4.92
CA HIS A 49 -3.76 -7.00 5.42
C HIS A 49 -4.21 -5.53 5.53
N PHE A 50 -3.39 -4.58 5.08
CA PHE A 50 -3.78 -3.17 5.04
C PHE A 50 -4.96 -2.94 4.09
N ASP A 51 -6.07 -2.42 4.63
CA ASP A 51 -7.34 -2.23 3.93
C ASP A 51 -7.97 -0.82 4.14
N LEU A 52 -7.20 0.14 4.65
CA LEU A 52 -7.71 1.48 4.97
C LEU A 52 -8.03 2.29 3.71
N GLU A 53 -9.04 3.16 3.79
CA GLU A 53 -9.50 4.05 2.70
C GLU A 53 -9.83 3.35 1.37
N GLY A 54 -10.16 2.05 1.41
CA GLY A 54 -10.51 1.27 0.22
C GLY A 54 -9.30 0.80 -0.59
N TYR A 55 -8.09 0.90 -0.03
CA TYR A 55 -6.95 0.19 -0.59
C TYR A 55 -7.08 -1.31 -0.36
N TYR A 56 -6.62 -2.12 -1.31
CA TYR A 56 -6.54 -3.57 -1.17
C TYR A 56 -5.22 -4.09 -1.75
N PHE A 57 -4.71 -5.16 -1.15
CA PHE A 57 -3.46 -5.79 -1.57
C PHE A 57 -3.62 -6.54 -2.89
N VAL A 58 -2.61 -6.42 -3.77
CA VAL A 58 -2.60 -7.05 -5.09
C VAL A 58 -1.42 -8.03 -5.17
N PRO A 59 -1.64 -9.33 -4.92
CA PRO A 59 -0.55 -10.31 -4.88
C PRO A 59 0.15 -10.45 -6.23
N GLU A 60 -0.57 -10.32 -7.35
CA GLU A 60 0.00 -10.43 -8.70
C GLU A 60 1.00 -9.32 -9.04
N GLN A 61 0.94 -8.19 -8.34
CA GLN A 61 1.84 -7.05 -8.49
C GLN A 61 2.75 -6.86 -7.27
N SER A 62 2.79 -7.86 -6.39
CA SER A 62 3.59 -7.82 -5.16
C SER A 62 4.64 -8.91 -5.19
N ASP A 63 5.78 -8.62 -4.57
CA ASP A 63 6.92 -9.52 -4.44
C ASP A 63 7.51 -9.43 -3.03
N ALA A 64 8.61 -10.15 -2.77
CA ALA A 64 9.25 -10.20 -1.45
C ALA A 64 9.76 -8.83 -0.94
N ARG A 65 9.89 -7.83 -1.80
CA ARG A 65 10.38 -6.47 -1.47
C ARG A 65 9.37 -5.37 -1.79
N THR A 66 8.28 -5.68 -2.49
CA THR A 66 7.32 -4.69 -2.97
C THR A 66 5.90 -5.17 -2.64
N LEU A 67 5.16 -4.38 -1.87
CA LEU A 67 3.75 -4.66 -1.57
C LEU A 67 2.89 -3.65 -2.32
N THR A 68 2.16 -4.10 -3.33
CA THR A 68 1.34 -3.23 -4.17
C THR A 68 -0.11 -3.23 -3.66
N PHE A 69 -0.65 -2.03 -3.46
CA PHE A 69 -2.02 -1.78 -3.06
C PHE A 69 -2.73 -0.94 -4.11
N TYR A 70 -3.91 -1.39 -4.53
CA TYR A 70 -4.78 -0.67 -5.46
C TYR A 70 -5.96 -0.06 -4.73
N ARG A 71 -6.48 1.03 -5.29
CA ARG A 71 -7.71 1.67 -4.85
C ARG A 71 -8.56 2.03 -6.06
N ASP A 72 -9.82 1.60 -6.05
CA ASP A 72 -10.75 1.78 -7.17
C ASP A 72 -11.46 3.14 -7.16
N HIS A 73 -10.94 4.08 -6.37
CA HIS A 73 -11.54 5.40 -6.21
C HIS A 73 -11.06 6.33 -7.33
N ASP A 74 -11.98 6.68 -8.23
CA ASP A 74 -11.74 7.74 -9.20
C ASP A 74 -11.76 9.08 -8.45
N PRO A 75 -10.63 9.84 -8.41
CA PRO A 75 -10.64 11.16 -7.83
C PRO A 75 -11.49 12.07 -8.72
N ALA A 76 -12.74 12.28 -8.31
CA ALA A 76 -13.66 13.25 -8.89
C ALA A 76 -13.03 14.64 -9.01
#